data_AF-A0A660YQA7-F1
#
_entry.id   AF-A0A660YQA7-F1
#
_cell.length_a   1.000
_cell.length_b   1.000
_cell.length_c   1.000
_cell.angle_alpha   90.00
_cell.angle_beta   90.00
_cell.angle_gamma   90.00
#
_symmetry.space_group_name_H-M   'P 1'
#
loop_
_entity.id
_entity.type
_entity.pdbx_description
1 polymer ?
#
loop_
_entity_poly.entity_id
_entity_poly.type
_entity_poly.pdbx_seq_one_letter_code
_entity_poly.pdbx_strand_id
1 'polypeptide(L)'
;MIGLIKNKISIVCILLLALPLNLLPGPKDNQIILIFSGDNNGLVESCNCPPEPWGGLAYRKTVIDSLKRSGQCDILADYGNFLSSYKQEKSDLLVGRIYSLIEYDVVNTGKNDFLYGIEFLRKLRDYNIPFISSNIITVFPESKNIKMKGKKVLFAGLCGKLKNIPGSKFTSPVSALRKILRKEKEYDCLVILSGLSEDENRNLVDKFPGKINIILGCGSEESIRGGYRYYKKVLFAVAGTEGRTLGKIEIKFRIKRDPEYDISFIPVPLNIEPDPDVEKLIKSE
;
A
#
# COMPACT_ATOMS: atom_id res chain seq x y z
N MET A 1 45.08 17.69 72.92
CA MET A 1 45.36 16.28 72.60
C MET A 1 44.04 15.59 72.31
N ILE A 2 43.90 15.02 71.11
CA ILE A 2 43.16 13.79 70.78
C ILE A 2 41.64 13.85 71.06
N GLY A 3 40.70 13.68 70.13
CA GLY A 3 40.78 13.21 68.75
C GLY A 3 39.35 13.13 68.20
N LEU A 4 39.22 13.44 66.91
CA LEU A 4 38.02 13.23 66.10
C LEU A 4 37.68 11.73 66.03
N ILE A 5 36.40 11.38 66.21
CA ILE A 5 35.80 10.22 65.52
C ILE A 5 34.51 10.70 64.84
N LYS A 6 34.62 10.86 63.51
CA LYS A 6 33.55 11.22 62.59
C LYS A 6 32.60 10.04 62.44
N ASN A 7 31.34 10.20 62.85
CA ASN A 7 30.25 9.33 62.43
C ASN A 7 29.93 9.63 60.95
N LYS A 8 30.42 8.75 60.06
CA LYS A 8 29.98 8.71 58.66
C LYS A 8 28.57 8.12 58.62
N ILE A 9 27.57 8.98 58.68
CA ILE A 9 26.24 8.63 58.17
C ILE A 9 26.41 8.56 56.65
N SER A 10 26.54 7.35 56.12
CA SER A 10 26.44 7.10 54.69
C SER A 10 25.06 7.55 54.24
N ILE A 11 24.99 8.74 53.65
CA ILE A 11 23.95 9.13 52.72
C ILE A 11 24.05 8.12 51.58
N VAL A 12 23.33 7.01 51.71
CA VAL A 12 23.01 6.16 50.57
C VAL A 12 22.07 7.01 49.74
N CYS A 13 22.66 7.66 48.74
CA CYS A 13 21.95 8.31 47.65
C CYS A 13 20.92 7.31 47.11
N ILE A 14 19.66 7.44 47.53
CA ILE A 14 18.52 7.00 46.75
C ILE A 14 18.45 7.97 45.57
N LEU A 15 19.43 7.86 44.68
CA LEU A 15 19.27 8.19 43.27
C LEU A 15 18.33 7.11 42.74
N LEU A 16 17.05 7.30 43.02
CA LEU A 16 15.99 6.86 42.12
C LEU A 16 16.32 7.51 40.79
N LEU A 17 17.10 6.79 39.98
CA LEU A 17 17.17 6.98 38.56
C LEU A 17 15.71 6.97 38.08
N ALA A 18 15.14 8.16 37.98
CA ALA A 18 14.02 8.45 37.11
C ALA A 18 14.53 8.23 35.69
N LEU A 19 14.78 6.97 35.35
CA LEU A 19 14.81 6.52 33.98
C LEU A 19 13.45 6.96 33.42
N PRO A 20 13.41 7.82 32.40
CA PRO A 20 12.15 8.14 31.77
C PRO A 20 11.56 6.79 31.33
N LEU A 21 10.40 6.45 31.88
CA LEU A 21 9.62 5.25 31.60
C LEU A 21 9.13 5.17 30.13
N ASN A 22 9.73 5.97 29.26
CA ASN A 22 9.37 6.18 27.86
C ASN A 22 10.39 5.58 26.87
N LEU A 23 11.38 4.82 27.34
CA LEU A 23 12.34 4.13 26.48
C LEU A 23 12.24 2.59 26.52
N LEU A 24 11.09 2.05 26.93
CA LEU A 24 10.77 0.69 26.52
C LEU A 24 10.32 0.77 25.04
N PRO A 25 11.01 0.11 24.10
CA PRO A 25 10.46 -0.04 22.76
C PRO A 25 9.07 -0.63 22.91
N GLY A 26 8.06 0.06 22.35
CA GLY A 26 6.70 -0.48 22.33
C GLY A 26 6.72 -1.90 21.77
N PRO A 27 5.82 -2.79 22.21
CA PRO A 27 5.80 -4.15 21.72
C PRO A 27 5.79 -4.15 20.18
N LYS A 28 6.59 -5.03 19.58
CA LYS A 28 6.59 -5.28 18.12
C LYS A 28 5.18 -5.59 17.57
N ASP A 29 4.23 -5.87 18.46
CA ASP A 29 2.82 -6.14 18.18
C ASP A 29 1.98 -4.89 17.85
N ASN A 30 2.51 -3.66 17.97
CA ASN A 30 1.74 -2.44 17.68
C ASN A 30 2.08 -1.80 16.33
N GLN A 31 2.65 -2.57 15.40
CA GLN A 31 2.93 -2.14 14.04
C GLN A 31 2.33 -3.07 12.99
N ILE A 32 1.86 -2.48 11.89
CA ILE A 32 1.43 -3.20 10.68
C ILE A 32 2.40 -2.86 9.55
N ILE A 33 2.91 -3.88 8.87
CA ILE A 33 3.76 -3.74 7.69
C ILE A 33 2.89 -3.84 6.43
N LEU A 34 2.64 -2.69 5.81
CA LEU A 34 1.95 -2.57 4.53
C LEU A 34 2.97 -2.60 3.39
N ILE A 35 2.92 -3.65 2.58
CA ILE A 35 3.62 -3.69 1.28
C ILE A 35 2.64 -3.21 0.21
N PHE A 36 3.12 -2.38 -0.71
CA PHE A 36 2.28 -1.88 -1.79
C PHE A 36 2.98 -1.81 -3.14
N SER A 37 2.18 -1.96 -4.19
CA SER A 37 2.55 -1.77 -5.59
C SER A 37 1.47 -0.98 -6.33
N GLY A 38 1.71 -0.70 -7.60
CA GLY A 38 0.74 -0.19 -8.55
C GLY A 38 1.46 0.24 -9.82
N ASP A 39 0.74 0.79 -10.78
CA ASP A 39 1.26 1.20 -12.09
C ASP A 39 2.12 0.10 -12.76
N ASN A 40 1.69 -1.16 -12.66
CA ASN A 40 2.33 -2.26 -13.38
C ASN A 40 2.27 -2.05 -14.91
N ASN A 41 1.24 -1.34 -15.39
CA ASN A 41 1.08 -0.95 -16.79
C ASN A 41 1.13 -2.11 -17.79
N GLY A 42 0.64 -3.29 -17.38
CA GLY A 42 0.59 -4.49 -18.22
C GLY A 42 1.94 -5.19 -18.40
N LEU A 43 3.00 -4.75 -17.71
CA LEU A 43 4.31 -5.37 -17.85
C LEU A 43 4.32 -6.75 -17.17
N VAL A 44 4.65 -7.80 -17.93
CA VAL A 44 4.76 -9.18 -17.44
C VAL A 44 6.21 -9.52 -17.10
N GLU A 45 7.13 -9.26 -18.02
CA GLU A 45 8.57 -9.50 -17.89
C GLU A 45 9.35 -8.19 -17.76
N SER A 46 10.53 -8.22 -17.15
CA SER A 46 11.39 -7.03 -17.08
C SER A 46 11.82 -6.58 -18.49
N CYS A 47 11.95 -5.27 -18.68
CA CYS A 47 12.48 -4.68 -19.91
C CYS A 47 13.97 -4.99 -20.14
N ASN A 48 14.68 -5.54 -19.14
CA ASN A 48 16.12 -5.83 -19.17
C ASN A 48 17.01 -4.60 -19.46
N CYS A 49 16.48 -3.39 -19.29
CA CYS A 49 17.19 -2.14 -19.57
C CYS A 49 18.24 -1.83 -18.47
N PRO A 50 19.53 -1.64 -18.82
CA PRO A 50 20.56 -1.16 -17.90
C PRO A 50 20.26 0.26 -17.37
N PRO A 51 20.82 0.67 -16.20
CA PRO A 51 21.74 -0.09 -15.33
C PRO A 51 21.02 -1.03 -14.34
N GLU A 52 19.70 -0.93 -14.22
CA GLU A 52 18.89 -1.67 -13.23
C GLU A 52 17.73 -2.37 -13.95
N PRO A 53 17.92 -3.63 -14.40
CA PRO A 53 16.88 -4.35 -15.13
C PRO A 53 15.78 -4.88 -14.18
N TRP A 54 15.39 -4.14 -13.16
CA TRP A 54 14.41 -4.58 -12.17
C TRP A 54 13.00 -4.78 -12.75
N GLY A 55 12.17 -5.53 -12.04
CA GLY A 55 10.76 -5.75 -12.36
C GLY A 55 10.45 -7.18 -12.82
N GLY A 56 9.34 -7.32 -13.54
CA GLY A 56 8.77 -8.62 -13.91
C GLY A 56 7.93 -9.24 -12.79
N LEU A 57 6.77 -9.78 -13.15
CA LEU A 57 5.80 -10.29 -12.17
C LEU A 57 6.29 -11.58 -11.49
N ALA A 58 7.07 -12.42 -12.17
CA ALA A 58 7.64 -13.63 -11.58
C ALA A 58 8.62 -13.29 -10.44
N TYR A 59 9.54 -12.37 -10.68
CA TYR A 59 10.47 -11.88 -9.66
C TYR A 59 9.76 -11.13 -8.54
N ARG A 60 8.74 -10.32 -8.87
CA ARG A 60 7.94 -9.63 -7.85
C ARG A 60 7.28 -10.63 -6.91
N LYS A 61 6.70 -11.72 -7.44
CA LYS A 61 6.11 -12.77 -6.61
C LYS A 61 7.15 -13.40 -5.68
N THR A 62 8.36 -13.73 -6.18
CA THR A 62 9.44 -14.23 -5.33
C THR A 62 9.76 -13.29 -4.17
N VAL A 63 9.88 -11.98 -4.44
CA VAL A 63 10.16 -10.97 -3.41
C VAL A 63 9.01 -10.90 -2.40
N ILE A 64 7.77 -10.84 -2.86
CA ILE A 64 6.58 -10.79 -2.00
C ILE A 64 6.49 -12.03 -1.10
N ASP A 65 6.71 -13.22 -1.65
CA ASP A 65 6.63 -14.47 -0.90
C ASP A 65 7.77 -14.59 0.12
N SER A 66 8.95 -14.05 -0.19
CA SER A 66 10.04 -13.89 0.78
C SER A 66 9.66 -12.96 1.93
N LEU A 67 9.04 -11.81 1.64
CA LEU A 67 8.55 -10.87 2.65
C LEU A 67 7.45 -11.47 3.51
N LYS A 68 6.47 -12.16 2.93
CA LYS A 68 5.41 -12.89 3.65
C LYS A 68 6.01 -13.95 4.58
N ARG A 69 6.89 -14.82 4.08
CA ARG A 69 7.54 -15.89 4.89
C ARG A 69 8.39 -15.36 6.04
N SER A 70 9.05 -14.22 5.85
CA SER A 70 9.88 -13.59 6.89
C SER A 70 9.09 -12.70 7.87
N GLY A 71 7.76 -12.64 7.75
CA GLY A 71 6.91 -11.79 8.59
C GLY A 71 7.08 -10.29 8.33
N GLN A 72 7.57 -9.92 7.15
CA GLN A 72 7.78 -8.54 6.69
C GLN A 72 6.66 -8.05 5.75
N CYS A 73 5.52 -8.72 5.73
CA CYS A 73 4.34 -8.32 4.98
C CYS A 73 3.10 -8.76 5.78
N ASP A 74 2.41 -7.79 6.38
CA ASP A 74 1.14 -8.04 7.08
C ASP A 74 -0.06 -7.80 6.16
N ILE A 75 0.05 -6.80 5.27
CA ILE A 75 -0.97 -6.47 4.27
C ILE A 75 -0.26 -6.16 2.95
N LEU A 76 -0.76 -6.73 1.86
CA LEU A 76 -0.31 -6.47 0.49
C LEU A 76 -1.39 -5.74 -0.31
N ALA A 77 -1.10 -4.52 -0.75
CA ALA A 77 -2.04 -3.68 -1.49
C ALA A 77 -1.54 -3.31 -2.89
N ASP A 78 -2.45 -3.14 -3.84
CA ASP A 78 -2.15 -2.54 -5.15
C ASP A 78 -3.07 -1.34 -5.41
N TYR A 79 -2.51 -0.20 -5.80
CA TYR A 79 -3.29 1.03 -6.01
C TYR A 79 -3.89 1.20 -7.41
N GLY A 80 -3.65 0.25 -8.33
CA GLY A 80 -4.27 0.17 -9.65
C GLY A 80 -3.33 0.51 -10.81
N ASN A 81 -3.91 0.63 -12.02
CA ASN A 81 -3.20 0.70 -13.30
C ASN A 81 -2.30 -0.51 -13.52
N PHE A 82 -2.80 -1.70 -13.18
CA PHE A 82 -2.01 -2.91 -13.32
C PHE A 82 -2.02 -3.46 -14.75
N LEU A 83 -3.07 -3.14 -15.52
CA LEU A 83 -3.20 -3.46 -16.94
C LEU A 83 -2.52 -2.43 -17.86
N SER A 84 -2.35 -2.82 -19.12
CA SER A 84 -1.76 -2.00 -20.17
C SER A 84 -2.56 -0.73 -20.45
N SER A 85 -1.86 0.36 -20.81
CA SER A 85 -2.49 1.63 -21.23
C SER A 85 -3.12 1.56 -22.64
N TYR A 86 -2.91 0.46 -23.36
CA TYR A 86 -3.48 0.14 -24.66
C TYR A 86 -3.96 -1.32 -24.69
N LYS A 87 -4.94 -1.63 -25.54
CA LYS A 87 -5.60 -2.94 -25.52
C LYS A 87 -4.66 -4.05 -26.02
N GLN A 88 -4.25 -4.93 -25.13
CA GLN A 88 -3.56 -6.20 -25.39
C GLN A 88 -4.26 -7.36 -24.66
N GLU A 89 -5.46 -7.77 -25.11
CA GLU A 89 -6.37 -8.60 -24.29
C GLU A 89 -5.71 -9.88 -23.76
N LYS A 90 -4.91 -10.57 -24.58
CA LYS A 90 -4.17 -11.78 -24.15
C LYS A 90 -3.19 -11.48 -23.02
N SER A 91 -2.36 -10.44 -23.18
CA SER A 91 -1.38 -10.04 -22.16
C SER A 91 -2.08 -9.54 -20.89
N ASP A 92 -3.14 -8.74 -21.02
CA ASP A 92 -3.91 -8.24 -19.89
C ASP A 92 -4.63 -9.36 -19.11
N LEU A 93 -5.10 -10.41 -19.81
CA LEU A 93 -5.62 -11.62 -19.18
C LEU A 93 -4.53 -12.40 -18.44
N LEU A 94 -3.34 -12.54 -19.04
CA LEU A 94 -2.18 -13.17 -18.41
C LEU A 94 -1.78 -12.41 -17.13
N VAL A 95 -1.70 -11.08 -17.18
CA VAL A 95 -1.45 -10.23 -16.00
C VAL A 95 -2.49 -10.52 -14.90
N GLY A 96 -3.79 -10.58 -15.25
CA GLY A 96 -4.83 -10.94 -14.29
C GLY A 96 -4.66 -12.33 -13.68
N ARG A 97 -4.27 -13.33 -14.48
CA ARG A 97 -3.97 -14.69 -14.00
C ARG A 97 -2.73 -14.73 -13.11
N ILE A 98 -1.73 -13.89 -13.36
CA ILE A 98 -0.55 -13.79 -12.49
C ILE A 98 -0.89 -13.07 -11.19
N TYR A 99 -1.72 -12.03 -11.24
CA TYR A 99 -2.17 -11.29 -10.05
C TYR A 99 -2.91 -12.19 -9.05
N SER A 100 -3.59 -13.25 -9.51
CA SER A 100 -4.20 -14.24 -8.61
C SER A 100 -3.18 -15.10 -7.88
N LEU A 101 -1.99 -15.32 -8.45
CA LEU A 101 -0.89 -16.06 -7.82
C LEU A 101 -0.10 -15.20 -6.83
N ILE A 102 -0.08 -13.87 -6.97
CA ILE A 102 0.61 -12.96 -6.05
C ILE A 102 -0.15 -12.84 -4.70
N GLU A 103 -1.46 -13.10 -4.72
CA GLU A 103 -2.34 -13.07 -3.54
C GLU A 103 -2.29 -11.72 -2.81
N TYR A 104 -2.66 -10.66 -3.54
CA TYR A 104 -2.94 -9.35 -2.94
C TYR A 104 -4.08 -9.43 -1.93
N ASP A 105 -4.05 -8.59 -0.89
CA ASP A 105 -5.16 -8.44 0.04
C ASP A 105 -6.20 -7.44 -0.47
N VAL A 106 -5.78 -6.43 -1.21
CA VAL A 106 -6.67 -5.39 -1.73
C VAL A 106 -6.08 -4.76 -2.98
N VAL A 107 -6.90 -4.64 -4.02
CA VAL A 107 -6.49 -4.04 -5.30
C VAL A 107 -7.51 -2.97 -5.66
N ASN A 108 -7.06 -1.75 -5.89
CA ASN A 108 -7.88 -0.74 -6.53
C ASN A 108 -7.73 -0.85 -8.06
N THR A 109 -8.70 -0.29 -8.78
CA THR A 109 -8.63 -0.16 -10.23
C THR A 109 -8.24 1.26 -10.61
N GLY A 110 -7.51 1.44 -11.70
CA GLY A 110 -7.09 2.71 -12.26
C GLY A 110 -7.61 2.93 -13.69
N LYS A 111 -7.16 4.02 -14.33
CA LYS A 111 -7.63 4.41 -15.68
C LYS A 111 -7.38 3.32 -16.72
N ASN A 112 -6.23 2.66 -16.67
CA ASN A 112 -5.85 1.63 -17.63
C ASN A 112 -6.73 0.38 -17.45
N ASP A 113 -7.10 0.07 -16.20
CA ASP A 113 -7.84 -1.14 -15.87
C ASP A 113 -9.27 -1.12 -16.44
N PHE A 114 -9.81 0.07 -16.72
CA PHE A 114 -11.13 0.25 -17.34
C PHE A 114 -11.12 0.31 -18.87
N LEU A 115 -9.98 0.12 -19.54
CA LEU A 115 -9.87 0.29 -21.00
C LEU A 115 -10.82 -0.62 -21.80
N TYR A 116 -11.15 -1.81 -21.27
CA TYR A 116 -12.11 -2.75 -21.86
C TYR A 116 -13.53 -2.61 -21.28
N GLY A 117 -13.74 -1.70 -20.34
CA GLY A 117 -14.99 -1.55 -19.60
C GLY A 117 -15.13 -2.54 -18.43
N ILE A 118 -16.25 -2.43 -17.71
CA ILE A 118 -16.46 -3.16 -16.45
C ILE A 118 -16.52 -4.68 -16.64
N GLU A 119 -17.01 -5.16 -17.78
CA GLU A 119 -17.17 -6.59 -18.04
C GLU A 119 -15.83 -7.33 -18.09
N PHE A 120 -14.77 -6.68 -18.55
CA PHE A 120 -13.44 -7.29 -18.52
C PHE A 120 -12.92 -7.45 -17.09
N LEU A 121 -13.08 -6.43 -16.25
CA LEU A 121 -12.72 -6.52 -14.83
C LEU A 121 -13.58 -7.56 -14.08
N ARG A 122 -14.82 -7.79 -14.52
CA ARG A 122 -15.66 -8.89 -14.00
C ARG A 122 -15.07 -10.25 -14.35
N LYS A 123 -14.56 -10.45 -15.57
CA LYS A 123 -13.84 -11.68 -15.94
C LYS A 123 -12.60 -11.87 -15.05
N LEU A 124 -11.83 -10.80 -14.81
CA LEU A 124 -10.65 -10.87 -13.93
C LEU A 124 -11.01 -11.14 -12.47
N ARG A 125 -12.22 -10.75 -12.03
CA ARG A 125 -12.73 -11.09 -10.69
C ARG A 125 -12.85 -12.60 -10.49
N ASP A 126 -13.10 -13.37 -11.55
CA ASP A 126 -13.17 -14.83 -11.47
C ASP A 126 -11.80 -15.46 -11.15
N TYR A 127 -10.71 -14.68 -11.26
CA TYR A 127 -9.39 -15.04 -10.75
C TYR A 127 -9.19 -14.67 -9.27
N ASN A 128 -10.26 -14.37 -8.53
CA ASN A 128 -10.23 -14.04 -7.08
C ASN A 128 -9.39 -12.80 -6.70
N ILE A 129 -9.16 -11.87 -7.63
CA ILE A 129 -8.49 -10.62 -7.31
C ILE A 129 -9.41 -9.76 -6.41
N PRO A 130 -8.95 -9.29 -5.23
CA PRO A 130 -9.81 -8.59 -4.27
C PRO A 130 -9.98 -7.11 -4.64
N PHE A 131 -10.68 -6.86 -5.74
CA PHE A 131 -10.94 -5.51 -6.21
C PHE A 131 -11.81 -4.71 -5.24
N ILE A 132 -11.49 -3.43 -5.06
CA ILE A 132 -12.35 -2.41 -4.46
C ILE A 132 -12.50 -1.22 -5.40
N SER A 133 -13.65 -0.55 -5.34
CA SER A 133 -13.87 0.73 -6.04
C SER A 133 -14.95 1.54 -5.35
N SER A 134 -14.59 2.70 -4.80
CA SER A 134 -15.51 3.52 -3.98
C SER A 134 -16.38 4.43 -4.83
N ASN A 135 -15.87 4.90 -5.97
CA ASN A 135 -16.48 6.00 -6.72
C ASN A 135 -16.83 5.66 -8.17
N ILE A 136 -16.55 4.43 -8.59
CA ILE A 136 -17.14 3.84 -9.79
C ILE A 136 -18.16 2.80 -9.28
N ILE A 137 -19.43 3.03 -9.60
CA ILE A 137 -20.51 2.12 -9.26
C ILE A 137 -20.33 0.86 -10.10
N THR A 138 -19.95 -0.22 -9.42
CA THR A 138 -19.60 -1.52 -9.98
C THR A 138 -20.16 -2.64 -9.09
N VAL A 139 -19.78 -3.88 -9.39
CA VAL A 139 -20.00 -5.04 -8.50
C VAL A 139 -18.93 -5.19 -7.41
N PHE A 140 -17.91 -4.32 -7.39
CA PHE A 140 -16.83 -4.40 -6.41
C PHE A 140 -17.25 -3.74 -5.09
N PRO A 141 -16.76 -4.25 -3.94
CA PRO A 141 -16.92 -3.57 -2.67
C PRO A 141 -16.41 -2.13 -2.72
N GLU A 142 -17.15 -1.21 -2.08
CA GLU A 142 -16.77 0.22 -2.03
C GLU A 142 -15.50 0.45 -1.19
N SER A 143 -15.25 -0.42 -0.22
CA SER A 143 -14.10 -0.36 0.69
C SER A 143 -13.82 -1.73 1.28
N LYS A 144 -12.63 -1.91 1.85
CA LYS A 144 -12.24 -3.15 2.56
C LYS A 144 -11.65 -2.81 3.92
N ASN A 145 -12.12 -3.52 4.94
CA ASN A 145 -11.56 -3.47 6.28
C ASN A 145 -10.66 -4.68 6.49
N ILE A 146 -9.42 -4.46 6.91
CA ILE A 146 -8.48 -5.52 7.27
C ILE A 146 -8.13 -5.34 8.75
N LYS A 147 -8.42 -6.36 9.55
CA LYS A 147 -8.03 -6.42 10.96
C LYS A 147 -6.73 -7.19 11.07
N MET A 148 -5.70 -6.55 11.59
CA MET A 148 -4.39 -7.15 11.77
C MET A 148 -3.79 -6.67 13.09
N LYS A 149 -3.25 -7.59 13.90
CA LYS A 149 -2.62 -7.28 15.20
C LYS A 149 -3.48 -6.36 16.09
N GLY A 150 -4.79 -6.60 16.11
CA GLY A 150 -5.75 -5.82 16.91
C GLY A 150 -6.06 -4.41 16.37
N LYS A 151 -5.55 -4.04 15.19
CA LYS A 151 -5.79 -2.77 14.51
C LYS A 151 -6.63 -2.95 13.26
N LYS A 152 -7.52 -2.00 12.98
CA LYS A 152 -8.38 -1.98 11.81
C LYS A 152 -7.86 -0.96 10.80
N VAL A 153 -7.37 -1.46 9.66
CA VAL A 153 -6.98 -0.64 8.50
C VAL A 153 -8.13 -0.63 7.50
N LEU A 154 -8.66 0.55 7.21
CA LEU A 154 -9.70 0.78 6.23
C LEU A 154 -9.07 1.19 4.90
N PHE A 155 -9.41 0.48 3.83
CA PHE A 155 -8.99 0.79 2.47
C PHE A 155 -10.16 1.32 1.65
N ALA A 156 -9.94 2.42 0.95
CA ALA A 156 -10.89 2.97 -0.03
C ALA A 156 -10.18 3.17 -1.37
N GLY A 157 -10.72 2.56 -2.43
CA GLY A 157 -10.20 2.70 -3.79
C GLY A 157 -10.86 3.85 -4.51
N LEU A 158 -10.11 4.82 -5.01
CA LEU A 158 -10.65 5.99 -5.71
C LEU A 158 -10.00 6.16 -7.08
N CYS A 159 -10.80 6.44 -8.10
CA CYS A 159 -10.34 6.67 -9.47
C CYS A 159 -10.68 8.08 -9.94
N GLY A 160 -9.83 8.68 -10.76
CA GLY A 160 -10.13 9.94 -11.43
C GLY A 160 -11.36 9.81 -12.34
N LYS A 161 -11.88 10.94 -12.83
CA LYS A 161 -13.00 10.90 -13.77
C LYS A 161 -12.59 10.21 -15.08
N LEU A 162 -13.19 9.07 -15.36
CA LEU A 162 -13.01 8.33 -16.61
C LEU A 162 -14.15 8.65 -17.57
N LYS A 163 -13.82 8.93 -18.84
CA LYS A 163 -14.82 9.22 -19.86
C LYS A 163 -15.44 7.92 -20.37
N ASN A 164 -16.77 7.85 -20.41
CA ASN A 164 -17.55 6.82 -21.10
C ASN A 164 -17.13 5.37 -20.82
N ILE A 165 -17.07 4.94 -19.55
CA ILE A 165 -16.93 3.51 -19.22
C ILE A 165 -18.28 2.82 -19.39
N PRO A 166 -18.46 1.93 -20.38
CA PRO A 166 -19.72 1.21 -20.57
C PRO A 166 -20.07 0.38 -19.33
N GLY A 167 -21.34 0.39 -18.93
CA GLY A 167 -21.85 -0.42 -17.83
C GLY A 167 -21.52 0.08 -16.42
N SER A 168 -20.96 1.28 -16.27
CA SER A 168 -20.66 1.86 -14.96
C SER A 168 -21.22 3.28 -14.79
N LYS A 169 -21.35 3.71 -13.54
CA LYS A 169 -21.68 5.10 -13.20
C LYS A 169 -20.56 5.67 -12.32
N PHE A 170 -20.17 6.90 -12.58
CA PHE A 170 -19.16 7.58 -11.79
C PHE A 170 -19.80 8.51 -10.75
N THR A 171 -19.26 8.51 -9.54
CA THR A 171 -19.56 9.51 -8.51
C THR A 171 -18.28 10.27 -8.16
N SER A 172 -18.40 11.50 -7.66
CA SER A 172 -17.20 12.25 -7.33
C SER A 172 -16.42 11.56 -6.19
N PRO A 173 -15.08 11.56 -6.23
CA PRO A 173 -14.25 10.94 -5.18
C PRO A 173 -14.60 11.46 -3.77
N VAL A 174 -14.89 12.76 -3.68
CA VAL A 174 -15.31 13.42 -2.44
C VAL A 174 -16.63 12.86 -1.92
N SER A 175 -17.62 12.65 -2.79
CA SER A 175 -18.92 12.09 -2.37
C SER A 175 -18.81 10.63 -1.96
N ALA A 176 -18.03 9.85 -2.69
CA ALA A 176 -17.74 8.45 -2.36
C ALA A 176 -17.05 8.31 -0.99
N LEU A 177 -15.96 9.07 -0.75
CA LEU A 177 -15.26 9.03 0.52
C LEU A 177 -16.17 9.49 1.69
N ARG A 178 -17.00 10.52 1.47
CA ARG A 178 -17.98 10.94 2.49
C ARG A 178 -18.95 9.83 2.85
N LYS A 179 -19.41 9.02 1.87
CA LYS A 179 -20.28 7.87 2.11
C LYS A 179 -19.56 6.81 2.94
N ILE A 180 -18.32 6.48 2.61
CA ILE A 180 -17.50 5.52 3.37
C ILE A 180 -17.32 5.99 4.81
N LEU A 181 -16.91 7.23 5.04
CA LEU A 181 -16.73 7.80 6.39
C LEU A 181 -18.05 7.94 7.19
N ARG A 182 -19.20 7.92 6.50
CA ARG A 182 -20.51 7.84 7.16
C ARG A 182 -20.81 6.42 7.65
N LYS A 183 -20.42 5.40 6.87
CA LYS A 183 -20.66 3.99 7.18
C LYS A 183 -19.63 3.42 8.16
N GLU A 184 -18.35 3.70 7.94
CA GLU A 184 -17.23 3.19 8.71
C GLU A 184 -16.79 4.23 9.75
N LYS A 185 -17.29 4.08 10.98
CA LYS A 185 -17.03 5.03 12.07
C LYS A 185 -15.74 4.76 12.84
N GLU A 186 -15.32 3.51 12.85
CA GLU A 186 -14.19 3.04 13.64
C GLU A 186 -13.15 2.43 12.71
N TYR A 187 -11.95 2.99 12.72
CA TYR A 187 -10.75 2.50 12.06
C TYR A 187 -9.54 3.15 12.73
N ASP A 188 -8.41 2.46 12.77
CA ASP A 188 -7.16 3.00 13.33
C ASP A 188 -6.34 3.72 12.25
N CYS A 189 -6.49 3.33 10.98
CA CYS A 189 -5.79 3.94 9.84
C CYS A 189 -6.67 3.86 8.57
N LEU A 190 -6.83 4.98 7.87
CA LEU A 190 -7.45 5.04 6.54
C LEU A 190 -6.39 5.18 5.46
N VAL A 191 -6.34 4.20 4.56
CA VAL A 191 -5.49 4.18 3.36
C VAL A 191 -6.37 4.39 2.12
N ILE A 192 -6.06 5.41 1.34
CA ILE A 192 -6.65 5.62 0.02
C ILE A 192 -5.74 4.96 -1.01
N LEU A 193 -6.28 4.02 -1.77
CA LEU A 193 -5.66 3.49 -2.98
C LEU A 193 -6.13 4.38 -4.13
N SER A 194 -5.25 5.19 -4.69
CA SER A 194 -5.62 6.35 -5.51
C SER A 194 -5.15 6.20 -6.95
N GLY A 195 -6.11 6.19 -7.87
CA GLY A 195 -5.92 6.51 -9.28
C GLY A 195 -6.37 7.94 -9.61
N LEU A 196 -6.24 8.87 -8.66
CA LEU A 196 -6.57 10.29 -8.81
C LEU A 196 -5.34 11.11 -9.17
N SER A 197 -5.55 12.27 -9.79
CA SER A 197 -4.49 13.27 -9.96
C SER A 197 -4.01 13.82 -8.61
N GLU A 198 -2.84 14.46 -8.60
CA GLU A 198 -2.29 15.09 -7.39
C GLU A 198 -3.24 16.14 -6.80
N ASP A 199 -3.84 17.00 -7.64
CA ASP A 199 -4.76 18.04 -7.21
C ASP A 199 -6.06 17.46 -6.63
N GLU A 200 -6.59 16.41 -7.23
CA GLU A 200 -7.77 15.70 -6.71
C GLU A 200 -7.49 15.09 -5.33
N ASN A 201 -6.29 14.51 -5.14
CA ASN A 201 -5.89 13.98 -3.84
C ASN A 201 -5.70 15.09 -2.79
N ARG A 202 -5.06 16.21 -3.14
CA ARG A 202 -4.91 17.36 -2.22
C ARG A 202 -6.29 17.92 -1.81
N ASN A 203 -7.19 18.07 -2.78
CA ASN A 203 -8.56 18.49 -2.53
C ASN A 203 -9.35 17.50 -1.63
N LEU A 204 -9.10 16.19 -1.72
CA LEU A 204 -9.65 15.23 -0.76
C LEU A 204 -9.12 15.48 0.65
N VAL A 205 -7.80 15.62 0.82
CA VAL A 205 -7.19 15.90 2.13
C VAL A 205 -7.74 17.19 2.74
N ASP A 206 -7.95 18.23 1.92
CA ASP A 206 -8.49 19.50 2.35
C ASP A 206 -9.95 19.42 2.81
N LYS A 207 -10.77 18.60 2.14
CA LYS A 207 -12.18 18.41 2.49
C LYS A 207 -12.42 17.47 3.65
N PHE A 208 -11.44 16.63 4.00
CA PHE A 208 -11.53 15.65 5.07
C PHE A 208 -10.33 15.74 6.04
N PRO A 209 -10.12 16.91 6.68
CA PRO A 209 -8.97 17.13 7.55
C PRO A 209 -8.95 16.13 8.71
N GLY A 210 -7.80 15.48 8.91
CA GLY A 210 -7.58 14.51 9.99
C GLY A 210 -8.33 13.18 9.84
N LYS A 211 -8.91 12.88 8.67
CA LYS A 211 -9.61 11.61 8.43
C LYS A 211 -8.79 10.59 7.65
N ILE A 212 -7.90 11.06 6.77
CA ILE A 212 -7.06 10.25 5.89
C ILE A 212 -5.66 10.16 6.50
N ASN A 213 -5.06 8.97 6.49
CA ASN A 213 -3.71 8.74 7.01
C ASN A 213 -2.69 8.63 5.87
N ILE A 214 -3.00 7.79 4.88
CA ILE A 214 -2.10 7.43 3.78
C ILE A 214 -2.87 7.52 2.45
N ILE A 215 -2.21 8.02 1.41
CA ILE A 215 -2.65 7.96 0.01
C ILE A 215 -1.55 7.29 -0.80
N LEU A 216 -1.88 6.17 -1.43
CA LEU A 216 -1.00 5.42 -2.34
C LEU A 216 -1.41 5.68 -3.79
N GLY A 217 -0.44 5.82 -4.70
CA GLY A 217 -0.71 6.06 -6.13
C GLY A 217 -0.79 7.53 -6.54
N CYS A 218 -0.23 8.44 -5.73
CA CYS A 218 -0.16 9.86 -6.03
C CYS A 218 1.30 10.34 -6.10
N GLY A 219 1.82 10.58 -7.30
CA GLY A 219 3.18 11.07 -7.51
C GLY A 219 3.55 10.93 -8.98
N SER A 220 4.29 11.92 -9.50
CA SER A 220 4.56 12.13 -10.92
C SER A 220 5.01 10.88 -11.68
N GLU A 221 4.77 10.88 -12.99
CA GLU A 221 5.26 9.93 -14.00
C GLU A 221 6.81 9.73 -13.98
N GLU A 222 7.53 10.36 -13.05
CA GLU A 222 8.99 10.48 -13.00
C GLU A 222 9.66 9.60 -11.93
N SER A 223 8.91 9.05 -10.96
CA SER A 223 9.54 8.27 -9.88
C SER A 223 9.59 6.78 -10.20
N ILE A 224 10.47 6.38 -11.12
CA ILE A 224 10.67 4.97 -11.53
C ILE A 224 10.94 4.04 -10.33
N ARG A 225 11.58 4.57 -9.27
CA ARG A 225 12.01 3.81 -8.07
C ARG A 225 11.08 3.97 -6.86
N GLY A 226 9.96 4.67 -7.03
CA GLY A 226 9.08 5.04 -5.94
C GLY A 226 9.58 6.24 -5.12
N GLY A 227 8.66 6.79 -4.34
CA GLY A 227 8.91 8.01 -3.56
C GLY A 227 7.75 8.33 -2.65
N TYR A 228 7.99 9.25 -1.72
CA TYR A 228 6.97 9.70 -0.78
C TYR A 228 7.16 11.15 -0.38
N ARG A 229 6.07 11.74 0.12
CA ARG A 229 6.04 13.09 0.69
C ARG A 229 4.88 13.22 1.66
N TYR A 230 4.87 14.29 2.43
CA TYR A 230 3.73 14.66 3.24
C TYR A 230 3.01 15.86 2.64
N TYR A 231 1.68 15.83 2.68
CA TYR A 231 0.85 17.02 2.53
C TYR A 231 -0.01 17.17 3.78
N LYS A 232 0.21 18.27 4.51
CA LYS A 232 -0.26 18.43 5.89
C LYS A 232 0.26 17.26 6.74
N LYS A 233 -0.63 16.41 7.26
CA LYS A 233 -0.28 15.21 8.06
C LYS A 233 -0.44 13.89 7.31
N VAL A 234 -0.85 13.94 6.03
CA VAL A 234 -1.15 12.74 5.24
C VAL A 234 0.10 12.31 4.50
N LEU A 235 0.44 11.02 4.59
CA LEU A 235 1.52 10.40 3.83
C LEU A 235 1.05 10.11 2.41
N PHE A 236 1.78 10.62 1.42
CA PHE A 236 1.60 10.29 0.01
C PHE A 236 2.77 9.44 -0.43
N ALA A 237 2.50 8.29 -1.07
CA ALA A 237 3.56 7.42 -1.57
C ALA A 237 3.20 6.73 -2.90
N VAL A 238 4.21 6.45 -3.69
CA VAL A 238 4.13 5.65 -4.93
C VAL A 238 5.22 4.59 -4.92
N ALA A 239 4.92 3.40 -5.41
CA ALA A 239 5.85 2.27 -5.36
C ALA A 239 6.85 2.29 -6.51
N GLY A 240 6.69 3.20 -7.48
CA GLY A 240 7.38 3.16 -8.77
C GLY A 240 6.47 2.64 -9.86
N THR A 241 7.01 2.44 -11.06
CA THR A 241 6.27 1.91 -12.21
C THR A 241 6.78 0.53 -12.59
N GLU A 242 5.98 -0.22 -13.35
CA GLU A 242 6.42 -1.47 -14.02
C GLU A 242 6.91 -2.57 -13.07
N GLY A 243 6.58 -2.45 -11.78
CA GLY A 243 6.96 -3.44 -10.77
C GLY A 243 8.41 -3.44 -10.35
N ARG A 244 9.18 -2.43 -10.71
CA ARG A 244 10.62 -2.37 -10.45
C ARG A 244 10.92 -2.29 -8.96
N THR A 245 9.99 -1.76 -8.19
CA THR A 245 10.08 -1.59 -6.74
C THR A 245 8.75 -1.89 -6.06
N LEU A 246 8.83 -2.37 -4.81
CA LEU A 246 7.72 -2.49 -3.89
C LEU A 246 7.88 -1.44 -2.80
N GLY A 247 6.82 -0.69 -2.50
CA GLY A 247 6.82 0.18 -1.34
C GLY A 247 6.55 -0.61 -0.06
N LYS A 248 7.22 -0.24 1.03
CA LYS A 248 7.00 -0.78 2.38
C LYS A 248 6.74 0.36 3.34
N ILE A 249 5.63 0.29 4.08
CA ILE A 249 5.30 1.21 5.17
C ILE A 249 5.12 0.40 6.45
N GLU A 250 5.92 0.72 7.46
CA GLU A 250 5.70 0.25 8.83
C GLU A 250 4.83 1.28 9.56
N ILE A 251 3.54 0.95 9.71
CA ILE A 251 2.56 1.79 10.39
C ILE A 251 2.66 1.52 11.90
N LYS A 252 3.27 2.43 12.63
CA LYS A 252 3.46 2.33 14.07
C LYS A 252 2.34 3.04 14.80
N PHE A 253 1.44 2.27 15.41
CA PHE A 253 0.35 2.85 16.19
C PHE A 253 0.88 3.33 17.54
N ARG A 254 0.40 4.49 18.01
CA ARG A 254 0.76 5.05 19.32
C ARG A 254 -0.48 5.35 20.13
N ILE A 255 -0.41 5.14 21.45
CA ILE A 255 -1.53 5.41 22.35
C ILE A 255 -1.84 6.92 22.35
N LYS A 256 -3.08 7.29 22.03
CA LYS A 256 -3.58 8.69 22.01
C LYS A 256 -2.79 9.64 21.10
N ARG A 257 -2.15 9.13 20.04
CA ARG A 257 -1.40 9.94 19.05
C ARG A 257 -1.68 9.43 17.63
N ASP A 258 -1.44 10.31 16.65
CA ASP A 258 -1.44 9.93 15.24
C ASP A 258 -0.40 8.82 15.00
N PRO A 259 -0.63 7.87 14.07
CA PRO A 259 0.36 6.87 13.70
C PRO A 259 1.63 7.51 13.13
N GLU A 260 2.77 6.84 13.34
CA GLU A 260 4.04 7.17 12.70
C GLU A 260 4.34 6.16 11.59
N TYR A 261 5.10 6.59 10.58
CA TYR A 261 5.38 5.78 9.39
C TYR A 261 6.89 5.75 9.12
N ASP A 262 7.46 4.55 9.09
CA ASP A 262 8.75 4.32 8.45
C ASP A 262 8.49 3.78 7.06
N ILE A 263 9.07 4.41 6.04
CA ILE A 263 8.85 4.07 4.63
C ILE A 263 10.17 3.75 3.92
N SER A 264 10.15 2.70 3.12
CA SER A 264 11.28 2.26 2.30
C SER A 264 10.79 1.66 0.98
N PHE A 265 11.68 1.56 0.00
CA PHE A 265 11.38 0.96 -1.30
C PHE A 265 12.30 -0.23 -1.53
N ILE A 266 11.71 -1.36 -1.86
CA ILE A 266 12.39 -2.65 -2.03
C ILE A 266 12.52 -2.91 -3.53
N PRO A 267 13.73 -2.99 -4.10
CA PRO A 267 13.90 -3.32 -5.51
C PRO A 267 13.45 -4.75 -5.79
N VAL A 268 13.01 -4.99 -7.03
CA VAL A 268 12.69 -6.32 -7.56
C VAL A 268 13.79 -6.70 -8.56
N PRO A 269 14.92 -7.26 -8.10
CA PRO A 269 16.05 -7.52 -8.98
C PRO A 269 15.86 -8.82 -9.79
N LEU A 270 16.60 -8.97 -10.88
CA LEU A 270 16.61 -10.20 -11.68
C LEU A 270 17.68 -11.22 -11.26
N ASN A 271 18.53 -10.89 -10.28
CA ASN A 271 19.59 -11.77 -9.79
C ASN A 271 19.11 -12.73 -8.68
N ILE A 272 17.80 -12.98 -8.62
CA ILE A 272 17.14 -13.96 -7.75
C ILE A 272 16.37 -14.94 -8.64
N GLU A 273 15.96 -16.08 -8.11
CA GLU A 273 15.13 -17.02 -8.88
C GLU A 273 13.71 -16.46 -9.09
N PRO A 274 13.18 -16.45 -10.32
CA PRO A 274 11.79 -16.07 -10.58
C PRO A 274 10.83 -17.13 -10.03
N ASP A 275 9.60 -16.71 -9.70
CA ASP A 275 8.59 -17.65 -9.20
C ASP A 275 8.26 -18.72 -10.27
N PRO A 276 8.39 -20.02 -9.95
CA PRO A 276 8.29 -21.09 -10.94
C PRO A 276 6.87 -21.25 -11.51
N ASP A 277 5.83 -20.95 -10.73
CA ASP A 277 4.44 -21.08 -11.18
C ASP A 277 4.08 -19.95 -12.15
N VAL A 278 4.55 -18.73 -11.86
CA VAL A 278 4.40 -17.59 -12.77
C VAL A 278 5.20 -17.81 -14.06
N GLU A 279 6.45 -18.28 -13.97
CA GLU A 279 7.27 -18.62 -15.14
C GLU A 279 6.61 -19.67 -16.04
N LYS A 280 6.05 -20.72 -15.43
CA LYS A 280 5.32 -21.75 -16.15
C LYS A 280 4.09 -21.18 -16.85
N LEU A 281 3.37 -20.28 -16.19
CA LEU A 281 2.20 -19.62 -16.77
C LEU A 281 2.59 -18.73 -17.96
N ILE A 282 3.65 -17.93 -17.84
CA ILE A 282 4.18 -17.09 -18.92
C ILE A 282 4.56 -17.94 -20.14
N LYS A 283 5.22 -19.08 -19.93
CA LYS A 283 5.66 -19.99 -21.01
C LYS A 283 4.51 -20.76 -21.68
N SER A 284 3.30 -20.72 -21.12
CA SER A 284 2.14 -21.49 -21.60
C SER A 284 1.18 -20.68 -22.48
N GLU A 285 1.39 -19.37 -22.62
CA GLU A 285 0.61 -18.45 -23.45
C GLU A 285 1.37 -18.07 -24.74
#